data_AF-A0A699Z199-F1
#
_entry.id   AF-A0A699Z199-F1
#
_cell.length_a   1.000
_cell.length_b   1.000
_cell.length_c   1.000
_cell.angle_alpha   90.00
_cell.angle_beta   90.00
_cell.angle_gamma   90.00
#
_symmetry.space_group_name_H-M   'P 1'
#
loop_
_entity.id
_entity.type
_entity.pdbx_description
1 polymer ?
#
loop_
_entity_poly.entity_id
_entity_poly.type
_entity_poly.pdbx_seq_one_letter_code
_entity_poly.pdbx_strand_id
1 'polypeptide(L)'
;MEVRELLSFYKYPGDDIPIIRGSALCAMKGEKPELGRESILKLMRAVDTYIPLPQRSLDLPFSMSIEDTFSIAGRGTVATGRIEKGIIKPGDDIELVGLKPTIKTTVTGVEMFKKSLSQKFEAEIYALTKEEGGRHSPFTSTYSPQFFFRTADVVGRVTLQGVQMVMPGDNFRATIELQLPVGMDAGLRFAIRDSARTVGAGVVSKVIE
;
A
#
# COMPACT_ATOMS: atom_id res chain seq x y z
N MET A 1 -15.98 -33.78 2.84
CA MET A 1 -15.09 -33.11 1.87
C MET A 1 -14.04 -32.37 2.66
N GLU A 2 -12.79 -32.75 2.49
CA GLU A 2 -11.65 -32.04 3.06
C GLU A 2 -11.47 -30.66 2.39
N VAL A 3 -10.73 -29.74 3.03
CA VAL A 3 -10.60 -28.34 2.54
C VAL A 3 -10.11 -28.26 1.10
N ARG A 4 -9.12 -29.10 0.72
CA ARG A 4 -8.58 -29.13 -0.65
C ARG A 4 -9.60 -29.61 -1.67
N GLU A 5 -10.35 -30.65 -1.33
CA GLU A 5 -11.41 -31.19 -2.20
C GLU A 5 -12.52 -30.14 -2.43
N LEU A 6 -12.85 -29.37 -1.40
CA LEU A 6 -13.82 -28.29 -1.49
C LEU A 6 -13.33 -27.14 -2.39
N LEU A 7 -12.05 -26.75 -2.28
CA LEU A 7 -11.44 -25.74 -3.14
C LEU A 7 -11.46 -26.21 -4.61
N SER A 8 -11.03 -27.43 -4.87
CA SER A 8 -11.06 -28.03 -6.22
C SER A 8 -12.48 -28.15 -6.77
N PHE A 9 -13.46 -28.49 -5.93
CA PHE A 9 -14.88 -28.52 -6.31
C PHE A 9 -15.38 -27.15 -6.80
N TYR A 10 -14.96 -26.07 -6.14
CA TYR A 10 -15.27 -24.69 -6.55
C TYR A 10 -14.31 -24.12 -7.60
N LYS A 11 -13.53 -24.98 -8.27
CA LYS A 11 -12.59 -24.61 -9.35
C LYS A 11 -11.44 -23.68 -8.91
N TYR A 12 -11.09 -23.70 -7.62
CA TYR A 12 -9.84 -23.14 -7.14
C TYR A 12 -8.72 -24.18 -7.24
N PRO A 13 -7.43 -23.77 -7.31
CA PRO A 13 -6.30 -24.69 -7.35
C PRO A 13 -6.06 -25.32 -5.96
N GLY A 14 -6.94 -26.25 -5.57
CA GLY A 14 -6.98 -26.82 -4.22
C GLY A 14 -5.70 -27.53 -3.79
N ASP A 15 -4.89 -28.03 -4.73
CA ASP A 15 -3.60 -28.66 -4.45
C ASP A 15 -2.45 -27.64 -4.27
N ASP A 16 -2.50 -26.52 -4.99
CA ASP A 16 -1.44 -25.50 -4.97
C ASP A 16 -1.63 -24.43 -3.89
N ILE A 17 -2.86 -24.21 -3.41
CA ILE A 17 -3.13 -23.20 -2.38
C ILE A 17 -2.33 -23.52 -1.10
N PRO A 18 -1.53 -22.55 -0.60
CA PRO A 18 -0.79 -22.71 0.64
C PRO A 18 -1.75 -22.90 1.83
N ILE A 19 -1.56 -23.97 2.60
CA ILE A 19 -2.31 -24.22 3.85
C ILE A 19 -1.34 -24.12 5.02
N ILE A 20 -1.53 -23.10 5.85
CA ILE A 20 -0.66 -22.81 7.00
C ILE A 20 -1.40 -23.24 8.25
N ARG A 21 -0.81 -24.21 8.97
CA ARG A 21 -1.34 -24.69 10.25
C ARG A 21 -0.79 -23.84 11.39
N GLY A 22 -1.67 -23.36 12.27
CA GLY A 22 -1.32 -22.49 13.37
C GLY A 22 -2.51 -22.19 14.29
N SER A 23 -2.29 -21.33 15.27
CA SER A 23 -3.25 -20.87 16.27
C SER A 23 -3.11 -19.36 16.46
N ALA A 24 -4.11 -18.62 15.98
CA ALA A 24 -4.19 -17.18 16.19
C ALA A 24 -4.22 -16.82 17.68
N LEU A 25 -4.84 -17.66 18.52
CA LEU A 25 -4.88 -17.47 19.96
C LEU A 25 -3.49 -17.55 20.59
N CYS A 26 -2.69 -18.55 20.20
CA CYS A 26 -1.30 -18.68 20.66
C CYS A 26 -0.45 -17.49 20.21
N ALA A 27 -0.64 -17.02 18.97
CA ALA A 27 0.02 -15.81 18.47
C ALA A 27 -0.33 -14.57 19.30
N MET A 28 -1.61 -14.37 19.62
CA MET A 28 -2.07 -13.23 20.43
C MET A 28 -1.59 -13.29 21.89
N LYS A 29 -1.47 -14.49 22.46
CA LYS A 29 -0.99 -14.69 23.84
C LYS A 29 0.53 -14.75 23.96
N GLY A 30 1.26 -14.83 22.85
CA GLY A 30 2.72 -15.02 22.86
C GLY A 30 3.16 -16.42 23.32
N GLU A 31 2.27 -17.41 23.22
CA GLU A 31 2.54 -18.80 23.62
C GLU A 31 2.84 -19.66 22.38
N LYS A 32 3.57 -20.77 22.57
CA LYS A 32 3.85 -21.78 21.52
C LYS A 32 4.25 -21.14 20.18
N PRO A 33 5.44 -20.50 20.09
CA PRO A 33 5.84 -19.68 18.96
C PRO A 33 5.66 -20.33 17.59
N GLU A 34 5.89 -21.64 17.48
CA GLU A 34 5.75 -22.46 16.29
C GLU A 34 4.32 -22.51 15.74
N LEU A 35 3.33 -22.53 16.65
CA LEU A 35 1.90 -22.45 16.35
C LEU A 35 1.38 -21.01 16.34
N GLY A 36 2.07 -20.08 16.97
CA GLY A 36 1.66 -18.68 17.09
C GLY A 36 2.36 -17.78 16.09
N ARG A 37 3.35 -17.01 16.59
CA ARG A 37 4.07 -16.00 15.81
C ARG A 37 4.64 -16.54 14.50
N GLU A 38 5.27 -17.71 14.53
CA GLU A 38 5.93 -18.26 13.34
C GLU A 38 4.94 -18.68 12.27
N SER A 39 3.78 -19.25 12.64
CA SER A 39 2.75 -19.60 11.65
C SER A 39 2.12 -18.35 11.03
N ILE A 40 1.94 -17.27 11.79
CA ILE A 40 1.46 -15.99 11.23
C ILE A 40 2.49 -15.43 10.24
N LEU A 41 3.79 -15.45 10.57
CA LEU A 41 4.84 -15.02 9.63
C LEU A 41 4.94 -15.93 8.40
N LYS A 42 4.63 -17.22 8.51
CA LYS A 42 4.51 -18.13 7.35
C LYS A 42 3.30 -17.77 6.50
N LEU A 43 2.15 -17.46 7.12
CA LEU A 43 0.94 -17.00 6.42
C LEU A 43 1.17 -15.70 5.65
N MET A 44 1.77 -14.70 6.30
CA MET A 44 2.06 -13.42 5.64
C MET A 44 3.01 -13.59 4.45
N ARG A 45 4.04 -14.44 4.58
CA ARG A 45 4.91 -14.78 3.44
C ARG A 45 4.14 -15.46 2.32
N ALA A 46 3.27 -16.41 2.64
CA ALA A 46 2.45 -17.09 1.63
C ALA A 46 1.54 -16.10 0.88
N VAL A 47 0.93 -15.14 1.60
CA VAL A 47 0.15 -14.03 1.00
C VAL A 47 1.02 -13.23 0.04
N ASP A 48 2.20 -12.77 0.48
CA ASP A 48 3.11 -11.95 -0.34
C ASP A 48 3.59 -12.68 -1.61
N THR A 49 3.76 -14.00 -1.55
CA THR A 49 4.33 -14.79 -2.66
C THR A 49 3.29 -15.42 -3.59
N TYR A 50 2.15 -15.83 -3.04
CA TYR A 50 1.16 -16.62 -3.78
C TYR A 50 0.08 -15.74 -4.41
N ILE A 51 -0.29 -14.64 -3.75
CA ILE A 51 -1.31 -13.74 -4.28
C ILE A 51 -0.61 -12.71 -5.17
N PRO A 52 -0.83 -12.74 -6.50
CA PRO A 52 -0.22 -11.76 -7.38
C PRO A 52 -0.75 -10.37 -7.07
N LEU A 53 0.11 -9.36 -7.21
CA LEU A 53 -0.34 -7.97 -7.15
C LEU A 53 -1.34 -7.72 -8.28
N PRO A 54 -2.58 -7.28 -7.97
CA PRO A 54 -3.56 -7.03 -9.00
C PRO A 54 -3.13 -5.85 -9.86
N GLN A 55 -3.25 -5.98 -11.18
CA GLN A 55 -3.03 -4.86 -12.08
C GLN A 55 -4.13 -3.81 -11.89
N ARG A 56 -3.73 -2.57 -11.60
CA ARG A 56 -4.67 -1.44 -11.47
C ARG A 56 -4.91 -0.82 -12.84
N SER A 57 -6.18 -0.70 -13.24
CA SER A 57 -6.55 -0.11 -14.53
C SER A 57 -6.77 1.40 -14.39
N LEU A 58 -5.66 2.14 -14.28
CA LEU A 58 -5.66 3.57 -13.93
C LEU A 58 -6.09 4.48 -15.09
N ASP A 59 -5.91 4.04 -16.33
CA ASP A 59 -6.23 4.82 -17.55
C ASP A 59 -7.70 4.70 -17.96
N LEU A 60 -8.49 3.90 -17.24
CA LEU A 60 -9.92 3.75 -17.49
C LEU A 60 -10.72 4.85 -16.79
N PRO A 61 -11.96 5.12 -17.23
CA PRO A 61 -12.85 6.01 -16.49
C PRO A 61 -13.01 5.58 -15.03
N PHE A 62 -13.09 6.57 -14.14
CA PHE A 62 -13.27 6.34 -12.71
C PHE A 62 -14.53 5.50 -12.45
N SER A 63 -14.37 4.44 -11.64
CA SER A 63 -15.47 3.63 -11.14
C SER A 63 -15.16 3.19 -9.72
N MET A 64 -16.08 3.46 -8.81
CA MET A 64 -16.01 3.04 -7.41
C MET A 64 -17.38 2.53 -6.99
N SER A 65 -17.41 1.28 -6.52
CA SER A 65 -18.59 0.72 -5.87
C SER A 65 -18.72 1.33 -4.47
N ILE A 66 -19.90 1.88 -4.15
CA ILE A 66 -20.18 2.44 -2.83
C ILE A 66 -20.49 1.28 -1.88
N GLU A 67 -19.66 1.13 -0.84
CA GLU A 67 -19.83 0.15 0.23
C GLU A 67 -20.67 0.71 1.39
N ASP A 68 -20.47 1.97 1.75
CA ASP A 68 -21.22 2.64 2.83
C ASP A 68 -21.24 4.16 2.64
N THR A 69 -22.12 4.85 3.37
CA THR A 69 -22.25 6.31 3.36
C THR A 69 -22.35 6.88 4.77
N PHE A 70 -21.61 7.96 5.01
CA PHE A 70 -21.59 8.68 6.29
C PHE A 70 -21.99 10.13 6.09
N SER A 71 -22.64 10.71 7.10
CA SER A 71 -22.85 12.16 7.18
C SER A 71 -21.97 12.73 8.27
N ILE A 72 -20.94 13.48 7.88
CA ILE A 72 -19.97 14.07 8.81
C ILE A 72 -20.28 15.56 8.98
N ALA A 73 -20.55 15.97 10.21
CA ALA A 73 -20.84 17.36 10.54
C ALA A 73 -19.71 18.29 10.07
N GLY A 74 -20.06 19.34 9.33
CA GLY A 74 -19.10 20.31 8.77
C GLY A 74 -18.31 19.84 7.54
N ARG A 75 -18.44 18.57 7.10
CA ARG A 75 -17.82 18.04 5.87
C ARG A 75 -18.82 17.61 4.81
N GLY A 76 -20.01 17.15 5.22
CA GLY A 76 -21.05 16.67 4.32
C GLY A 76 -21.09 15.15 4.21
N THR A 77 -21.57 14.65 3.07
CA THR A 77 -21.74 13.22 2.81
C THR A 77 -20.44 12.60 2.31
N VAL A 78 -20.02 11.50 2.93
CA VAL A 78 -18.84 10.71 2.54
C VAL A 78 -19.29 9.33 2.11
N ALA A 79 -19.03 8.97 0.86
CA ALA A 79 -19.19 7.61 0.37
C ALA A 79 -17.84 6.86 0.49
N THR A 80 -17.87 5.65 1.03
CA THR A 80 -16.68 4.79 1.14
C THR A 80 -16.78 3.63 0.17
N GLY A 81 -15.65 3.21 -0.38
CA GLY A 81 -15.56 2.03 -1.22
C GLY A 81 -14.17 1.82 -1.79
N ARG A 82 -13.95 0.65 -2.39
CA ARG A 82 -12.76 0.39 -3.18
C ARG A 82 -12.93 0.94 -4.60
N ILE A 83 -12.00 1.78 -5.03
CA ILE A 83 -11.89 2.19 -6.44
C ILE A 83 -11.58 0.94 -7.27
N GLU A 84 -12.46 0.63 -8.22
CA GLU A 84 -12.28 -0.51 -9.12
C GLU A 84 -11.34 -0.15 -10.27
N LYS A 85 -11.52 1.05 -10.83
CA LYS A 85 -10.83 1.53 -12.04
C LYS A 85 -10.69 3.06 -12.03
N GLY A 86 -9.73 3.56 -12.78
CA GLY A 86 -9.48 4.98 -12.96
C GLY A 86 -8.85 5.69 -11.77
N ILE A 87 -8.79 7.01 -11.88
CA ILE A 87 -8.26 7.93 -10.87
C ILE A 87 -9.34 8.99 -10.60
N ILE A 88 -9.48 9.41 -9.34
CA ILE A 88 -10.37 10.51 -8.95
C ILE A 88 -9.59 11.53 -8.14
N LYS A 89 -9.87 12.81 -8.37
CA LYS A 89 -9.27 13.95 -7.68
C LYS A 89 -10.36 14.86 -7.11
N PRO A 90 -10.08 15.60 -6.03
CA PRO A 90 -10.94 16.71 -5.62
C PRO A 90 -11.13 17.69 -6.77
N GLY A 91 -12.37 18.11 -6.99
CA GLY A 91 -12.79 18.95 -8.11
C GLY A 91 -13.32 18.19 -9.33
N ASP A 92 -13.11 16.88 -9.42
CA ASP A 92 -13.66 16.08 -10.51
C ASP A 92 -15.18 15.94 -10.38
N ASP A 93 -15.89 16.12 -11.50
CA ASP A 93 -17.31 15.82 -11.60
C ASP A 93 -17.54 14.31 -11.77
N ILE A 94 -18.49 13.78 -11.02
CA ILE A 94 -18.87 12.36 -11.04
C ILE A 94 -20.38 12.19 -11.22
N GLU A 95 -20.76 11.00 -11.68
CA GLU A 95 -22.14 10.56 -11.77
C GLU A 95 -22.40 9.46 -10.74
N LEU A 96 -23.40 9.67 -9.89
CA LEU A 96 -23.90 8.64 -8.99
C LEU A 96 -24.93 7.80 -9.74
N VAL A 97 -24.49 6.63 -10.21
CA VAL A 97 -25.29 5.69 -11.02
C VAL A 97 -25.75 4.53 -10.14
N GLY A 98 -27.02 4.12 -10.25
CA GLY A 98 -27.50 2.93 -9.54
C GLY A 98 -29.02 2.88 -9.37
N LEU A 99 -29.47 2.65 -8.13
CA LEU A 99 -30.86 2.37 -7.76
C LEU A 99 -31.85 3.51 -8.05
N LYS A 100 -31.35 4.74 -8.22
CA LYS A 100 -32.13 5.95 -8.50
C LYS A 100 -31.65 6.57 -9.82
N PRO A 101 -32.44 7.49 -10.42
CA PRO A 101 -31.98 8.25 -11.58
C PRO A 101 -30.61 8.87 -11.32
N THR A 102 -29.74 8.80 -12.32
CA THR A 102 -28.37 9.30 -12.22
C THR A 102 -28.36 10.77 -11.84
N ILE A 103 -27.55 11.10 -10.84
CA ILE A 103 -27.31 12.50 -10.43
C ILE A 103 -25.84 12.85 -10.60
N LYS A 104 -25.58 14.10 -10.99
CA LYS A 104 -24.23 14.66 -11.05
C LYS A 104 -23.87 15.32 -9.73
N THR A 105 -22.63 15.15 -9.31
CA THR A 105 -22.05 15.85 -8.16
C THR A 105 -20.55 16.02 -8.35
N THR A 106 -19.95 16.92 -7.60
CA THR A 106 -18.50 17.15 -7.64
C THR A 106 -17.84 16.53 -6.43
N VAL A 107 -16.67 15.91 -6.61
CA VAL A 107 -15.87 15.37 -5.51
C VAL A 107 -15.21 16.51 -4.76
N THR A 108 -15.54 16.67 -3.47
CA THR A 108 -14.98 17.76 -2.64
C THR A 108 -13.68 17.36 -1.93
N GLY A 109 -13.43 16.06 -1.78
CA GLY A 109 -12.24 15.53 -1.12
C GLY A 109 -12.13 14.02 -1.27
N VAL A 110 -10.90 13.50 -1.15
CA VAL A 110 -10.61 12.06 -1.16
C VAL A 110 -9.71 11.78 0.04
N GLU A 111 -10.09 10.80 0.86
CA GLU A 111 -9.35 10.41 2.06
C GLU A 111 -9.15 8.90 2.13
N MET A 112 -8.04 8.48 2.73
CA MET A 112 -7.80 7.08 3.08
C MET A 112 -7.37 7.01 4.56
N PHE A 113 -8.14 6.30 5.39
CA PHE A 113 -7.92 6.20 6.84
C PHE A 113 -7.81 7.56 7.58
N LYS A 114 -8.71 8.50 7.28
CA LYS A 114 -8.73 9.88 7.82
C LYS A 114 -7.50 10.73 7.47
N LYS A 115 -6.77 10.34 6.42
CA LYS A 115 -5.63 11.09 5.91
C LYS A 115 -5.93 11.64 4.53
N SER A 116 -5.52 12.88 4.30
CA SER A 116 -5.50 13.48 2.97
C SER A 116 -4.47 12.75 2.11
N LEU A 117 -4.79 12.57 0.84
CA LEU A 117 -3.88 11.91 -0.10
C LEU A 117 -2.88 12.94 -0.64
N SER A 118 -1.60 12.58 -0.62
CA SER A 118 -0.51 13.40 -1.15
C SER A 118 0.40 12.56 -2.04
N GLN A 119 1.07 13.21 -2.97
CA GLN A 119 2.02 12.61 -3.91
C GLN A 119 3.46 13.03 -3.60
N LYS A 120 3.68 14.15 -2.91
CA LYS A 120 4.99 14.73 -2.69
C LYS A 120 5.24 14.99 -1.22
N PHE A 121 6.38 14.51 -0.73
CA PHE A 121 6.77 14.65 0.67
C PHE A 121 8.29 14.63 0.85
N GLU A 122 8.77 15.17 1.97
CA GLU A 122 10.13 14.99 2.46
C GLU A 122 10.20 13.81 3.42
N ALA A 123 11.33 13.10 3.39
CA ALA A 123 11.55 11.96 4.27
C ALA A 123 13.00 11.86 4.75
N GLU A 124 13.15 11.24 5.92
CA GLU A 124 14.42 10.72 6.41
C GLU A 124 14.44 9.21 6.16
N ILE A 125 15.49 8.71 5.51
CA ILE A 125 15.58 7.36 4.98
C ILE A 125 16.91 6.74 5.40
N TYR A 126 16.86 5.49 5.86
CA TYR A 126 18.00 4.61 6.04
C TYR A 126 18.12 3.68 4.83
N ALA A 127 19.28 3.70 4.16
CA ALA A 127 19.62 2.78 3.08
C ALA A 127 20.13 1.46 3.68
N LEU A 128 19.44 0.33 3.44
CA LEU A 128 19.86 -0.95 3.98
C LEU A 128 21.14 -1.44 3.31
N THR A 129 22.06 -1.96 4.13
CA THR A 129 23.29 -2.62 3.70
C THR A 129 23.00 -3.93 2.97
N LYS A 130 24.02 -4.49 2.31
CA LYS A 130 23.93 -5.81 1.67
C LYS A 130 23.63 -6.91 2.68
N GLU A 131 24.24 -6.84 3.85
CA GLU A 131 24.12 -7.81 4.94
C GLU A 131 22.69 -7.84 5.51
N GLU A 132 22.00 -6.70 5.45
CA GLU A 132 20.58 -6.54 5.80
C GLU A 132 19.61 -6.96 4.67
N GLY A 133 20.14 -7.45 3.54
CA GLY A 133 19.35 -7.82 2.36
C GLY A 133 19.02 -6.67 1.41
N GLY A 134 19.64 -5.51 1.61
CA GLY A 134 19.47 -4.29 0.82
C GLY A 134 20.30 -4.25 -0.46
N ARG A 135 20.77 -3.06 -0.82
CA ARG A 135 21.46 -2.82 -2.10
C ARG A 135 22.97 -3.01 -1.99
N HIS A 136 23.56 -3.41 -3.11
CA HIS A 136 25.00 -3.33 -3.33
C HIS A 136 25.44 -1.99 -3.90
N SER A 137 24.57 -1.37 -4.70
CA SER A 137 24.85 -0.14 -5.42
C SER A 137 24.26 1.08 -4.70
N PRO A 138 24.88 2.27 -4.90
CA PRO A 138 24.41 3.50 -4.28
C PRO A 138 22.98 3.88 -4.69
N PHE A 139 22.34 4.69 -3.86
CA PHE A 139 21.11 5.42 -4.18
C PHE A 139 21.48 6.74 -4.87
N THR A 140 20.73 7.11 -5.91
CA THR A 140 20.94 8.34 -6.70
C THR A 140 19.59 9.00 -7.01
N SER A 141 19.58 10.27 -7.42
CA SER A 141 18.33 10.97 -7.77
C SER A 141 17.65 10.49 -9.06
N THR A 142 18.26 9.55 -9.79
CA THR A 142 17.62 8.86 -10.93
C THR A 142 16.81 7.64 -10.48
N TYR A 143 16.79 7.34 -9.19
CA TYR A 143 16.20 6.15 -8.63
C TYR A 143 14.67 6.26 -8.50
N SER A 144 13.94 5.26 -9.00
CA SER A 144 12.48 5.20 -8.95
C SER A 144 11.97 3.84 -8.43
N PRO A 145 12.02 3.59 -7.11
CA PRO A 145 11.58 2.33 -6.50
C PRO A 145 10.08 2.27 -6.21
N GLN A 146 9.64 1.12 -5.68
CA GLN A 146 8.34 0.99 -5.03
C GLN A 146 8.41 1.38 -3.55
N PHE A 147 7.47 2.20 -3.12
CA PHE A 147 7.25 2.60 -1.74
C PHE A 147 6.05 1.86 -1.16
N PHE A 148 6.23 1.31 0.04
CA PHE A 148 5.22 0.57 0.77
C PHE A 148 4.79 1.36 2.01
N PHE A 149 3.58 1.91 1.97
CA PHE A 149 2.92 2.60 3.08
C PHE A 149 1.80 1.71 3.60
N ARG A 150 2.06 0.96 4.68
CA ARG A 150 1.10 -0.05 5.19
C ARG A 150 0.73 -1.04 4.09
N THR A 151 -0.48 -0.94 3.53
CA THR A 151 -1.00 -1.80 2.45
C THR A 151 -0.91 -1.15 1.06
N ALA A 152 -0.49 0.11 0.97
CA ALA A 152 -0.33 0.81 -0.29
C ALA A 152 1.07 0.60 -0.85
N ASP A 153 1.15 0.07 -2.06
CA ASP A 153 2.34 0.00 -2.90
C ASP A 153 2.22 1.02 -4.04
N VAL A 154 3.25 1.84 -4.23
CA VAL A 154 3.27 2.89 -5.25
C VAL A 154 4.70 3.17 -5.70
N VAL A 155 4.92 3.30 -7.00
CA VAL A 155 6.21 3.72 -7.53
C VAL A 155 6.40 5.21 -7.28
N GLY A 156 7.60 5.63 -6.91
CA GLY A 156 7.93 7.04 -6.73
C GLY A 156 9.36 7.35 -7.13
N ARG A 157 9.64 8.61 -7.44
CA ARG A 157 10.98 9.13 -7.73
C ARG A 157 11.61 9.68 -6.46
N VAL A 158 12.88 9.33 -6.24
CA VAL A 158 13.70 9.87 -5.13
C VAL A 158 14.53 11.04 -5.64
N THR A 159 14.48 12.18 -4.94
CA THR A 159 15.41 13.30 -5.16
C THR A 159 16.22 13.53 -3.88
N LEU A 160 17.52 13.22 -3.91
CA LEU A 160 18.41 13.38 -2.78
C LEU A 160 18.62 14.86 -2.43
N GLN A 161 18.72 15.17 -1.14
CA GLN A 161 18.99 16.54 -0.66
C GLN A 161 20.45 16.68 -0.23
N GLY A 162 21.17 17.62 -0.85
CA GLY A 162 22.55 17.99 -0.45
C GLY A 162 23.65 17.01 -0.86
N VAL A 163 23.30 15.84 -1.41
CA VAL A 163 24.26 14.82 -1.85
C VAL A 163 23.90 14.27 -3.23
N GLN A 164 24.91 13.87 -4.01
CA GLN A 164 24.70 13.28 -5.34
C GLN A 164 24.41 11.78 -5.29
N MET A 165 24.93 11.09 -4.27
CA MET A 165 24.75 9.65 -4.07
C MET A 165 24.79 9.32 -2.58
N VAL A 166 24.13 8.22 -2.19
CA VAL A 166 24.10 7.70 -0.82
C VAL A 166 24.48 6.22 -0.83
N MET A 167 25.40 5.83 0.04
CA MET A 167 25.87 4.45 0.12
C MET A 167 24.92 3.59 0.98
N PRO A 168 24.80 2.28 0.70
CA PRO A 168 24.16 1.35 1.63
C PRO A 168 24.78 1.45 3.03
N GLY A 169 23.94 1.59 4.06
CA GLY A 169 24.34 1.82 5.45
C GLY A 169 24.19 3.27 5.94
N ASP A 170 23.98 4.23 5.03
CA ASP A 170 23.84 5.63 5.39
C ASP A 170 22.39 6.05 5.64
N ASN A 171 22.23 7.11 6.44
CA ASN A 171 20.98 7.85 6.57
C ASN A 171 21.01 9.09 5.67
N PHE A 172 19.90 9.39 5.00
CA PHE A 172 19.81 10.53 4.10
C PHE A 172 18.43 11.17 4.11
N ARG A 173 18.39 12.43 3.66
CA ARG A 173 17.15 13.16 3.42
C ARG A 173 16.85 13.21 1.92
N ALA A 174 15.58 13.03 1.58
CA ALA A 174 15.14 13.08 0.20
C ALA A 174 13.73 13.66 0.10
N THR A 175 13.45 14.28 -1.05
CA THR A 175 12.09 14.56 -1.50
C THR A 175 11.63 13.41 -2.38
N ILE A 176 10.46 12.86 -2.07
CA ILE A 176 9.85 11.75 -2.79
C ILE A 176 8.62 12.27 -3.54
N GLU A 177 8.49 11.85 -4.79
CA GLU A 177 7.33 12.14 -5.64
C GLU A 177 6.72 10.83 -6.14
N LEU A 178 5.55 10.48 -5.63
CA LEU A 178 4.80 9.26 -5.91
C LEU A 178 3.99 9.42 -7.19
N GLN A 179 3.91 8.36 -8.00
CA GLN A 179 3.08 8.35 -9.20
C GLN A 179 1.57 8.42 -8.88
N LEU A 180 1.17 7.97 -7.70
CA LEU A 180 -0.22 7.96 -7.24
C LEU A 180 -0.33 8.53 -5.83
N PRO A 181 -1.44 9.21 -5.52
CA PRO A 181 -1.62 9.87 -4.23
C PRO A 181 -1.86 8.82 -3.14
N VAL A 182 -1.20 8.97 -1.98
CA VAL A 182 -1.29 8.06 -0.84
C VAL A 182 -1.65 8.84 0.42
N GLY A 183 -2.52 8.27 1.26
CA GLY A 183 -2.90 8.86 2.53
C GLY A 183 -1.71 8.87 3.50
N MET A 184 -1.16 10.04 3.79
CA MET A 184 0.05 10.17 4.60
C MET A 184 -0.01 11.34 5.57
N ASP A 185 0.74 11.20 6.67
CA ASP A 185 1.02 12.29 7.63
C ASP A 185 2.51 12.26 7.96
N ALA A 186 3.03 13.36 8.50
CA ALA A 186 4.34 13.35 9.15
C ALA A 186 4.42 12.26 10.23
N GLY A 187 5.57 11.57 10.29
CA GLY A 187 5.79 10.42 11.16
C GLY A 187 5.34 9.07 10.58
N LEU A 188 4.66 9.04 9.42
CA LEU A 188 4.31 7.78 8.76
C LEU A 188 5.58 7.05 8.31
N ARG A 189 5.76 5.82 8.78
CA ARG A 189 6.85 4.94 8.34
C ARG A 189 6.49 4.23 7.04
N PHE A 190 7.49 4.02 6.20
CA PHE A 190 7.38 3.31 4.94
C PHE A 190 8.62 2.47 4.67
N ALA A 191 8.49 1.48 3.77
CA ALA A 191 9.60 0.71 3.25
C ALA A 191 9.82 1.03 1.77
N ILE A 192 11.07 0.96 1.33
CA ILE A 192 11.47 1.09 -0.08
C ILE A 192 11.86 -0.29 -0.56
N ARG A 193 11.32 -0.72 -1.70
CA ARG A 193 11.61 -2.02 -2.28
C ARG A 193 12.01 -1.92 -3.75
N ASP A 194 12.99 -2.74 -4.12
CA ASP A 194 13.28 -3.11 -5.50
C ASP A 194 12.70 -4.51 -5.74
N SER A 195 11.64 -4.57 -6.52
CA SER A 195 10.89 -5.82 -6.75
C SER A 195 10.54 -6.49 -5.41
N ALA A 196 11.08 -7.66 -5.12
CA ALA A 196 10.79 -8.40 -3.89
C ALA A 196 11.72 -8.05 -2.70
N ARG A 197 12.73 -7.20 -2.86
CA ARG A 197 13.73 -6.93 -1.79
C ARG A 197 13.52 -5.59 -1.14
N THR A 198 13.56 -5.55 0.19
CA THR A 198 13.57 -4.29 0.95
C THR A 198 14.96 -3.70 0.93
N VAL A 199 15.06 -2.47 0.44
CA VAL A 199 16.33 -1.78 0.20
C VAL A 199 16.48 -0.51 1.02
N GLY A 200 15.38 0.02 1.56
CA GLY A 200 15.41 1.18 2.45
C GLY A 200 14.23 1.18 3.41
N ALA A 201 14.39 1.89 4.52
CA ALA A 201 13.32 2.17 5.47
C ALA A 201 13.28 3.67 5.74
N GLY A 202 12.10 4.28 5.72
CA GLY A 202 11.97 5.71 5.86
C GLY A 202 10.81 6.15 6.72
N VAL A 203 10.84 7.43 7.10
CA VAL A 203 9.76 8.12 7.79
C VAL A 203 9.47 9.44 7.08
N VAL A 204 8.19 9.72 6.85
CA VAL A 204 7.75 11.00 6.30
C VAL A 204 8.07 12.09 7.31
N SER A 205 8.91 13.06 6.95
CA SER A 205 9.23 14.21 7.81
C SER A 205 8.24 15.36 7.60
N LYS A 206 7.84 15.60 6.34
CA LYS A 206 6.92 16.69 5.98
C LYS A 206 6.13 16.36 4.71
N VAL A 207 4.83 16.56 4.72
CA VAL A 207 3.96 16.44 3.53
C VAL A 207 4.00 17.77 2.75
N ILE A 208 4.12 17.71 1.42
CA ILE A 208 4.23 18.91 0.56
C ILE A 208 2.95 19.10 -0.27
N GLU A 209 2.61 18.10 -1.09
CA GLU A 209 1.51 18.14 -2.08
C GLU A 209 0.85 16.77 -2.16
#